data_AF-A0A6G8Q4Q2-F1
#
_entry.id   AF-A0A6G8Q4Q2-F1
#
_cell.length_a   1.000
_cell.length_b   1.000
_cell.length_c   1.000
_cell.angle_alpha   90.00
_cell.angle_beta   90.00
_cell.angle_gamma   90.00
#
_symmetry.space_group_name_H-M   'P 1'
#
loop_
_entity.id
_entity.type
_entity.pdbx_description
1 polymer ?
#
loop_
_entity_poly.entity_id
_entity_poly.type
_entity_poly.pdbx_seq_one_letter_code
_entity_poly.pdbx_strand_id
1 'polypeptide(L)'
;MNFFQRKKMFVSRSEARRRRRRVRLGVLAALLVAVVGGVFLAGQLSGGTSSAGLSPLSDDGSRQEPRQEEPAPGPGKEGPRAEGKEEQSPPEEPAPDPEQKTPEAAAFVAVAPEFPGVKEGNVAGVYRSRMDPSWASVRFSPEGENKDFVVFSHKEGDLWRAEKSIRADEPDYPDNDVVPLAGVPKDLLDYLYEENLFAAEVPEPKREEIGGLPDLDPAEKPPAETTTDDVPEDEQERVDEVVGKLEDRVKGYDGVAGVYVRDLEGDFGYGVRADETFFSASIIKVPVMVAVYRKVEKGDLSFSQEVELKEEDWAAGAGWLQWEKAGTKQTVGDLLLLMMTQSDNVATNALVRMVGGKDHVNDVAESLGAKDTLLYQKVSSERGAVPALDNRTTPRDMATMMQKIADDEAASEKSCGYMKDLMRTNELDWWLDAGLPADVDAANKAGWLYQVYGDVGIVEHEGNRYAIAILSKHGSATVDEGAVLIEDLSRTTWESQAP
;
A
#
# COMPACT_ATOMS: atom_id res chain seq x y z
N MET A 1 13.48 17.33 27.04
CA MET A 1 13.04 16.60 28.26
C MET A 1 13.21 17.46 29.50
N ASN A 2 12.11 17.90 30.11
CA ASN A 2 12.06 18.17 31.54
C ASN A 2 10.61 18.17 32.03
N PHE A 3 9.93 17.02 31.97
CA PHE A 3 8.68 16.80 32.70
C PHE A 3 8.48 15.31 32.97
N PHE A 4 9.12 14.81 34.04
CA PHE A 4 8.64 13.64 34.76
C PHE A 4 8.95 13.81 36.25
N GLN A 5 7.98 14.35 37.00
CA GLN A 5 7.87 13.96 38.39
C GLN A 5 7.04 12.68 38.47
N ARG A 6 7.72 11.61 38.92
CA ARG A 6 7.14 10.30 39.22
C ARG A 6 5.96 10.43 40.20
N LYS A 7 4.79 9.97 39.79
CA LYS A 7 3.81 9.38 40.70
C LYS A 7 3.38 8.02 40.15
N LYS A 8 3.66 6.98 40.93
CA LYS A 8 3.14 5.63 40.75
C LYS A 8 1.62 5.69 40.63
N MET A 9 1.08 5.25 39.49
CA MET A 9 -0.31 4.84 39.37
C MET A 9 -0.32 3.43 38.78
N PHE A 10 -0.31 2.42 39.66
CA PHE A 10 -0.90 1.13 39.33
C PHE A 10 -2.41 1.36 39.35
N VAL A 11 -2.97 1.71 38.19
CA VAL A 11 -4.39 1.47 37.90
C VAL A 11 -4.44 0.11 37.23
N SER A 12 -5.25 -0.81 37.76
CA SER A 12 -5.46 -2.11 37.13
C SER A 12 -5.86 -1.90 35.66
N ARG A 13 -5.22 -2.62 34.72
CA ARG A 13 -5.50 -2.53 33.26
C ARG A 13 -7.00 -2.74 32.94
N SER A 14 -7.76 -3.40 33.82
CA SER A 14 -9.23 -3.54 33.72
C SER A 14 -10.01 -2.24 33.99
N GLU A 15 -9.50 -1.34 34.83
CA GLU A 15 -10.13 -0.07 35.16
C GLU A 15 -9.89 0.99 34.07
N ALA A 16 -8.72 0.95 33.43
CA ALA A 16 -8.45 1.74 32.23
C ALA A 16 -9.41 1.37 31.08
N ARG A 17 -9.67 0.07 30.88
CA ARG A 17 -10.66 -0.44 29.89
C ARG A 17 -12.10 -0.01 30.23
N ARG A 18 -12.52 0.01 31.51
CA ARG A 18 -13.85 0.55 31.92
C ARG A 18 -14.00 2.04 31.65
N ARG A 19 -12.93 2.83 31.82
CA ARG A 19 -12.92 4.26 31.51
C ARG A 19 -13.04 4.50 29.99
N ARG A 20 -12.38 3.67 29.16
CA ARG A 20 -12.47 3.72 27.69
C ARG A 20 -13.87 3.37 27.16
N ARG A 21 -14.61 2.42 27.76
CA ARG A 21 -16.02 2.15 27.37
C ARG A 21 -16.96 3.35 27.54
N ARG A 22 -16.73 4.21 28.54
CA ARG A 22 -17.55 5.42 28.74
C ARG A 22 -17.22 6.53 27.75
N VAL A 23 -15.96 6.63 27.31
CA VAL A 23 -15.54 7.57 26.25
C VAL A 23 -16.08 7.11 24.89
N ARG A 24 -16.05 5.81 24.58
CA ARG A 24 -16.63 5.23 23.35
C ARG A 24 -18.14 5.51 23.21
N LEU A 25 -18.92 5.43 24.30
CA LEU A 25 -20.34 5.80 24.30
C LEU A 25 -20.58 7.30 24.03
N GLY A 26 -19.66 8.18 24.44
CA GLY A 26 -19.73 9.62 24.15
C GLY A 26 -19.43 9.96 22.68
N VAL A 27 -18.45 9.28 22.07
CA VAL A 27 -18.07 9.47 20.66
C VAL A 27 -19.12 8.88 19.72
N LEU A 28 -19.69 7.71 20.04
CA LEU A 28 -20.81 7.12 19.29
C LEU A 28 -22.08 8.00 19.33
N ALA A 29 -22.35 8.67 20.46
CA ALA A 29 -23.46 9.61 20.56
C ALA A 29 -23.24 10.87 19.69
N ALA A 30 -21.99 11.34 19.53
CA ALA A 30 -21.67 12.45 18.64
C ALA A 30 -21.81 12.07 17.15
N LEU A 31 -21.43 10.85 16.76
CA LEU A 31 -21.60 10.32 15.40
C LEU A 31 -23.08 10.10 15.04
N LEU A 32 -23.90 9.61 15.99
CA LEU A 32 -25.34 9.44 15.77
C LEU A 32 -26.11 10.77 15.58
N VAL A 33 -25.67 11.85 16.22
CA VAL A 33 -26.27 13.18 16.02
C VAL A 33 -25.93 13.75 14.63
N ALA A 34 -24.75 13.44 14.08
CA ALA A 34 -24.38 13.84 12.72
C ALA A 34 -25.17 13.06 11.64
N VAL A 35 -25.41 11.76 11.86
CA VAL A 35 -26.14 10.91 10.90
C VAL A 35 -27.64 11.24 10.86
N VAL A 36 -28.28 11.52 12.01
CA VAL A 36 -29.72 11.87 12.04
C VAL A 36 -29.97 13.27 11.44
N GLY A 37 -29.01 14.19 11.52
CA GLY A 37 -29.08 15.50 10.86
C GLY A 37 -29.02 15.42 9.34
N GLY A 38 -28.20 14.50 8.79
CA GLY A 38 -28.07 14.30 7.34
C GLY A 38 -29.28 13.62 6.70
N VAL A 39 -29.91 12.66 7.40
CA VAL A 39 -31.07 11.92 6.87
C VAL A 39 -32.34 12.80 6.79
N PHE A 40 -32.45 13.88 7.59
CA PHE A 40 -33.61 14.78 7.53
C PHE A 40 -33.57 15.75 6.33
N LEU A 41 -32.40 15.99 5.72
CA LEU A 41 -32.27 16.85 4.53
C LEU A 41 -32.45 16.09 3.20
N ALA A 42 -32.16 14.79 3.15
CA ALA A 42 -32.23 14.01 1.91
C ALA A 42 -33.63 13.47 1.55
N GLY A 43 -34.59 13.54 2.47
CA GLY A 43 -35.92 12.93 2.31
C GLY A 43 -36.96 13.72 1.50
N GLN A 44 -36.62 14.85 0.89
CA GLN A 44 -37.60 15.72 0.20
C GLN A 44 -37.49 15.83 -1.31
N LEU A 45 -36.55 15.15 -1.99
CA LEU A 45 -36.46 15.25 -3.45
C LEU A 45 -36.40 13.89 -4.13
N SER A 46 -37.40 13.70 -5.00
CA SER A 46 -37.50 12.74 -6.11
C SER A 46 -37.88 11.28 -5.78
N GLY A 47 -39.18 11.01 -5.94
CA GLY A 47 -39.68 9.72 -6.39
C GLY A 47 -40.27 9.86 -7.80
N GLY A 48 -40.12 8.84 -8.63
CA GLY A 48 -41.06 8.59 -9.73
C GLY A 48 -40.53 8.18 -11.10
N THR A 49 -40.41 6.86 -11.29
CA THR A 49 -40.88 6.05 -12.45
C THR A 49 -40.25 6.16 -13.85
N SER A 50 -39.47 5.13 -14.18
CA SER A 50 -39.64 4.10 -15.24
C SER A 50 -40.31 4.42 -16.59
N SER A 51 -39.66 4.04 -17.70
CA SER A 51 -40.29 3.26 -18.78
C SER A 51 -39.26 2.54 -19.67
N ALA A 52 -39.63 1.36 -20.13
CA ALA A 52 -38.86 0.38 -20.90
C ALA A 52 -39.16 0.46 -22.41
N GLY A 53 -38.27 -0.12 -23.23
CA GLY A 53 -38.52 -0.48 -24.64
C GLY A 53 -37.24 -1.06 -25.28
N LEU A 54 -37.06 -2.38 -25.27
CA LEU A 54 -37.36 -3.33 -26.36
C LEU A 54 -36.46 -3.21 -27.61
N SER A 55 -35.52 -4.16 -27.73
CA SER A 55 -34.88 -4.60 -28.98
C SER A 55 -35.90 -5.26 -29.93
N PRO A 56 -35.58 -5.52 -31.23
CA PRO A 56 -34.88 -6.78 -31.55
C PRO A 56 -34.02 -6.86 -32.84
N LEU A 57 -33.08 -7.81 -32.81
CA LEU A 57 -32.69 -8.83 -33.81
C LEU A 57 -32.32 -8.45 -35.26
N SER A 58 -31.13 -8.90 -35.68
CA SER A 58 -30.83 -9.82 -36.81
C SER A 58 -29.33 -9.70 -37.18
N ASP A 59 -28.64 -10.62 -37.84
CA ASP A 59 -28.61 -12.08 -37.99
C ASP A 59 -27.36 -12.35 -38.86
N ASP A 60 -26.77 -13.54 -38.70
CA ASP A 60 -25.85 -14.28 -39.59
C ASP A 60 -24.51 -13.66 -40.08
N GLY A 61 -23.46 -14.51 -40.05
CA GLY A 61 -22.20 -14.24 -40.74
C GLY A 61 -21.04 -15.16 -40.40
N SER A 62 -21.24 -16.47 -40.41
CA SER A 62 -20.19 -17.50 -40.20
C SER A 62 -18.99 -17.42 -41.19
N ARG A 63 -17.77 -17.70 -40.70
CA ARG A 63 -16.70 -18.49 -41.41
C ARG A 63 -15.46 -18.75 -40.53
N GLN A 64 -15.05 -20.01 -40.51
CA GLN A 64 -13.89 -20.59 -39.80
C GLN A 64 -12.60 -20.58 -40.65
N GLU A 65 -11.47 -20.34 -39.97
CA GLU A 65 -10.14 -21.03 -39.99
C GLU A 65 -9.30 -21.14 -41.30
N PRO A 66 -7.95 -21.41 -41.26
CA PRO A 66 -7.14 -22.02 -40.18
C PRO A 66 -5.71 -21.47 -39.92
N ARG A 67 -5.09 -22.06 -38.89
CA ARG A 67 -3.70 -22.03 -38.37
C ARG A 67 -2.60 -22.37 -39.40
N GLN A 68 -1.38 -21.84 -39.17
CA GLN A 68 -0.06 -22.46 -39.45
C GLN A 68 0.96 -21.85 -38.45
N GLU A 69 1.45 -22.58 -37.44
CA GLU A 69 2.62 -23.49 -37.39
C GLU A 69 4.01 -22.81 -37.51
N GLU A 70 4.78 -22.96 -36.42
CA GLU A 70 6.22 -22.66 -36.27
C GLU A 70 7.12 -23.45 -37.23
N PRO A 71 8.42 -23.09 -37.33
CA PRO A 71 9.40 -24.00 -36.73
C PRO A 71 10.68 -23.35 -36.13
N ALA A 72 11.17 -23.91 -35.03
CA ALA A 72 12.60 -24.05 -34.72
C ALA A 72 13.05 -25.51 -35.09
N PRO A 73 14.31 -26.00 -34.93
CA PRO A 73 15.50 -25.44 -34.28
C PRO A 73 16.86 -25.76 -34.98
N GLY A 74 17.99 -25.36 -34.38
CA GLY A 74 19.33 -25.86 -34.73
C GLY A 74 20.36 -25.68 -33.60
N PRO A 75 21.24 -26.68 -33.31
CA PRO A 75 21.87 -26.85 -31.99
C PRO A 75 23.37 -26.46 -31.93
N GLY A 76 23.89 -26.20 -30.71
CA GLY A 76 25.32 -25.87 -30.55
C GLY A 76 25.90 -25.88 -29.13
N LYS A 77 26.11 -27.09 -28.59
CA LYS A 77 27.24 -27.55 -27.74
C LYS A 77 27.59 -26.85 -26.42
N GLU A 78 27.50 -27.65 -25.36
CA GLU A 78 28.04 -27.47 -24.01
C GLU A 78 29.58 -27.51 -23.92
N GLY A 79 30.11 -26.82 -22.90
CA GLY A 79 31.43 -27.04 -22.30
C GLY A 79 31.61 -26.16 -21.04
N PRO A 80 32.13 -26.68 -19.91
CA PRO A 80 31.75 -26.23 -18.56
C PRO A 80 32.62 -25.09 -18.01
N ARG A 81 32.04 -24.18 -17.22
CA ARG A 81 32.82 -23.22 -16.42
C ARG A 81 32.08 -22.79 -15.15
N ALA A 82 32.71 -23.14 -14.03
CA ALA A 82 32.75 -22.47 -12.73
C ALA A 82 31.43 -21.89 -12.18
N GLU A 83 30.97 -22.50 -11.08
CA GLU A 83 30.00 -21.94 -10.13
C GLU A 83 30.43 -20.53 -9.71
N GLY A 84 29.85 -19.53 -10.38
CA GLY A 84 29.88 -18.14 -9.97
C GLY A 84 28.84 -17.94 -8.89
N LYS A 85 29.22 -17.31 -7.78
CA LYS A 85 28.27 -16.64 -6.91
C LYS A 85 27.41 -15.73 -7.79
N GLU A 86 26.11 -15.98 -7.85
CA GLU A 86 25.17 -15.03 -8.44
C GLU A 86 25.24 -13.75 -7.59
N GLU A 87 25.96 -12.74 -8.09
CA GLU A 87 25.66 -11.35 -7.76
C GLU A 87 24.27 -11.09 -8.34
N GLN A 88 23.24 -11.35 -7.53
CA GLN A 88 21.89 -10.88 -7.82
C GLN A 88 21.98 -9.34 -7.88
N SER A 89 21.51 -8.82 -9.02
CA SER A 89 21.49 -7.38 -9.26
C SER A 89 20.61 -6.69 -8.21
N PRO A 90 20.89 -5.43 -7.83
CA PRO A 90 19.99 -4.67 -6.97
C PRO A 90 18.57 -4.69 -7.57
N PRO A 91 17.51 -4.57 -6.74
CA PRO A 91 16.13 -4.55 -7.23
C PRO A 91 16.05 -3.51 -8.33
N GLU A 92 15.72 -3.94 -9.55
CA GLU A 92 15.61 -3.01 -10.66
C GLU A 92 14.52 -1.98 -10.29
N GLU A 93 14.86 -0.70 -10.43
CA GLU A 93 13.80 0.31 -10.53
C GLU A 93 12.82 -0.21 -11.59
N PRO A 94 11.51 -0.26 -11.31
CA PRO A 94 10.56 -0.72 -12.30
C PRO A 94 10.85 0.06 -13.58
N ALA A 95 10.99 -0.66 -14.69
CA ALA A 95 11.15 -0.01 -15.98
C ALA A 95 10.07 1.07 -16.06
N PRO A 96 10.41 2.34 -16.35
CA PRO A 96 9.39 3.37 -16.50
C PRO A 96 8.34 2.80 -17.46
N ASP A 97 7.05 2.90 -17.09
CA ASP A 97 5.95 2.37 -17.91
C ASP A 97 6.27 2.69 -19.37
N PRO A 98 6.35 1.67 -20.25
CA PRO A 98 6.96 1.85 -21.55
C PRO A 98 6.30 3.03 -22.24
N GLU A 99 7.11 3.96 -22.72
CA GLU A 99 6.65 5.18 -23.34
C GLU A 99 5.60 4.89 -24.44
N GLN A 100 4.41 5.47 -24.32
CA GLN A 100 3.30 5.16 -25.23
C GLN A 100 3.03 6.27 -26.23
N LYS A 101 2.45 5.91 -27.37
CA LYS A 101 2.11 6.88 -28.43
C LYS A 101 0.87 7.71 -28.13
N THR A 102 0.01 7.22 -27.23
CA THR A 102 -1.25 7.85 -26.86
C THR A 102 -1.40 7.90 -25.34
N PRO A 103 -2.12 8.89 -24.78
CA PRO A 103 -2.34 8.99 -23.35
C PRO A 103 -3.12 7.80 -22.80
N GLU A 104 -4.10 7.27 -23.54
CA GLU A 104 -4.87 6.09 -23.12
C GLU A 104 -4.03 4.83 -23.08
N ALA A 105 -3.08 4.65 -24.01
CA ALA A 105 -2.14 3.55 -23.93
C ALA A 105 -1.20 3.71 -22.73
N ALA A 106 -0.70 4.93 -22.46
CA ALA A 106 0.17 5.20 -21.31
C ALA A 106 -0.52 4.85 -19.99
N ALA A 107 -1.77 5.31 -19.84
CA ALA A 107 -2.58 5.01 -18.68
C ALA A 107 -2.97 3.52 -18.61
N PHE A 108 -3.31 2.89 -19.74
CA PHE A 108 -3.68 1.47 -19.77
C PHE A 108 -2.51 0.57 -19.39
N VAL A 109 -1.30 0.86 -19.88
CA VAL A 109 -0.08 0.12 -19.52
C VAL A 109 0.26 0.25 -18.04
N ALA A 110 0.04 1.42 -17.44
CA ALA A 110 0.27 1.64 -16.01
C ALA A 110 -0.77 0.94 -15.11
N VAL A 111 -1.95 0.62 -15.66
CA VAL A 111 -3.12 0.13 -14.90
C VAL A 111 -3.37 -1.36 -15.14
N ALA A 112 -3.38 -1.81 -16.39
CA ALA A 112 -3.82 -3.17 -16.74
C ALA A 112 -3.02 -4.31 -16.08
N PRO A 113 -1.69 -4.24 -15.92
CA PRO A 113 -0.93 -5.27 -15.19
C PRO A 113 -1.30 -5.34 -13.69
N GLU A 114 -1.94 -4.30 -13.18
CA GLU A 114 -2.20 -4.10 -11.75
C GLU A 114 -3.67 -4.25 -11.39
N PHE A 115 -4.52 -4.62 -12.35
CA PHE A 115 -5.92 -4.89 -12.10
C PHE A 115 -6.32 -6.15 -12.86
N PRO A 116 -6.35 -7.31 -12.18
CA PRO A 116 -6.82 -8.56 -12.76
C PRO A 116 -8.19 -8.35 -13.43
N GLY A 117 -8.26 -8.58 -14.74
CA GLY A 117 -9.49 -8.45 -15.52
C GLY A 117 -9.76 -7.08 -16.16
N VAL A 118 -8.89 -6.07 -15.99
CA VAL A 118 -8.98 -4.81 -16.75
C VAL A 118 -8.72 -5.08 -18.24
N LYS A 119 -9.62 -4.55 -19.07
CA LYS A 119 -9.62 -4.68 -20.54
C LYS A 119 -9.81 -3.30 -21.17
N GLU A 120 -9.61 -3.21 -22.48
CA GLU A 120 -9.84 -1.98 -23.25
C GLU A 120 -11.23 -1.37 -23.02
N GLY A 121 -12.26 -2.20 -22.85
CA GLY A 121 -13.62 -1.77 -22.56
C GLY A 121 -13.81 -1.05 -21.22
N ASN A 122 -12.82 -1.07 -20.33
CA ASN A 122 -12.86 -0.35 -19.06
C ASN A 122 -12.41 1.11 -19.19
N VAL A 123 -11.85 1.56 -20.32
CA VAL A 123 -11.54 2.98 -20.55
C VAL A 123 -12.85 3.74 -20.88
N ALA A 124 -13.34 4.52 -19.93
CA ALA A 124 -14.59 5.27 -20.04
C ALA A 124 -14.46 6.57 -20.86
N GLY A 125 -13.27 7.17 -20.87
CA GLY A 125 -13.02 8.36 -21.68
C GLY A 125 -11.61 8.90 -21.59
N VAL A 126 -11.21 9.62 -22.64
CA VAL A 126 -9.92 10.31 -22.74
C VAL A 126 -10.21 11.79 -22.97
N TYR A 127 -9.59 12.64 -22.16
CA TYR A 127 -9.82 14.08 -22.18
C TYR A 127 -8.47 14.79 -22.28
N ARG A 128 -8.20 15.43 -23.42
CA ARG A 128 -6.98 16.23 -23.61
C ARG A 128 -7.22 17.65 -23.12
N SER A 129 -6.26 18.20 -22.37
CA SER A 129 -6.33 19.59 -21.94
C SER A 129 -6.28 20.53 -23.16
N ARG A 130 -7.10 21.58 -23.12
CA ARG A 130 -7.05 22.72 -24.04
C ARG A 130 -6.13 23.82 -23.52
N MET A 131 -5.85 23.84 -22.22
CA MET A 131 -4.90 24.77 -21.60
C MET A 131 -3.44 24.34 -21.85
N ASP A 132 -3.16 23.04 -21.73
CA ASP A 132 -1.86 22.46 -22.03
C ASP A 132 -2.01 21.11 -22.76
N PRO A 133 -1.92 21.09 -24.09
CA PRO A 133 -2.11 19.87 -24.89
C PRO A 133 -1.11 18.73 -24.62
N SER A 134 -0.06 18.96 -23.81
CA SER A 134 0.83 17.92 -23.32
C SER A 134 0.21 17.07 -22.20
N TRP A 135 -0.94 17.46 -21.65
CA TRP A 135 -1.65 16.72 -20.61
C TRP A 135 -2.96 16.13 -21.10
N ALA A 136 -3.30 14.95 -20.58
CA ALA A 136 -4.59 14.31 -20.75
C ALA A 136 -5.02 13.58 -19.48
N SER A 137 -6.33 13.43 -19.28
CA SER A 137 -6.89 12.53 -18.28
C SER A 137 -7.58 11.34 -18.96
N VAL A 138 -7.36 10.15 -18.42
CA VAL A 138 -7.91 8.88 -18.89
C VAL A 138 -8.74 8.30 -17.75
N ARG A 139 -10.04 8.12 -18.00
CA ARG A 139 -10.98 7.59 -17.02
C ARG A 139 -11.16 6.09 -17.22
N PHE A 140 -11.10 5.34 -16.13
CA PHE A 140 -11.37 3.92 -16.09
C PHE A 140 -12.62 3.66 -15.24
N SER A 141 -13.49 2.77 -15.71
CA SER A 141 -14.60 2.21 -14.94
C SER A 141 -14.38 0.70 -14.81
N PRO A 142 -13.63 0.24 -13.80
CA PRO A 142 -13.52 -1.19 -13.50
C PRO A 142 -14.90 -1.79 -13.18
N GLU A 143 -15.11 -3.07 -13.49
CA GLU A 143 -16.35 -3.76 -13.12
C GLU A 143 -16.52 -3.77 -11.59
N GLY A 144 -17.70 -3.38 -11.10
CA GLY A 144 -18.02 -3.35 -9.66
C GLY A 144 -17.77 -2.01 -8.96
N GLU A 145 -17.16 -1.02 -9.63
CA GLU A 145 -16.93 0.31 -9.07
C GLU A 145 -18.11 1.26 -9.30
N ASN A 146 -18.36 2.14 -8.31
CA ASN A 146 -19.46 3.11 -8.36
C ASN A 146 -19.08 4.43 -9.04
N LYS A 147 -17.78 4.71 -9.24
CA LYS A 147 -17.29 5.92 -9.91
C LYS A 147 -15.99 5.63 -10.66
N ASP A 148 -15.67 6.53 -11.60
CA ASP A 148 -14.46 6.43 -12.41
C ASP A 148 -13.19 6.70 -11.59
N PHE A 149 -12.18 5.92 -11.92
CA PHE A 149 -10.79 6.17 -11.59
C PHE A 149 -10.16 7.00 -12.71
N VAL A 150 -9.33 7.99 -12.39
CA VAL A 150 -8.74 8.90 -13.39
C VAL A 150 -7.22 8.88 -13.31
N VAL A 151 -6.57 8.59 -14.43
CA VAL A 151 -5.11 8.68 -14.62
C VAL A 151 -4.79 9.91 -15.47
N PHE A 152 -3.93 10.78 -14.98
CA PHE A 152 -3.36 11.87 -15.77
C PHE A 152 -2.08 11.40 -16.42
N SER A 153 -2.03 11.52 -17.74
CA SER A 153 -0.85 11.26 -18.55
C SER A 153 -0.27 12.56 -19.06
N HIS A 154 1.06 12.62 -19.12
CA HIS A 154 1.81 13.78 -19.61
C HIS A 154 2.70 13.36 -20.78
N LYS A 155 2.87 14.28 -21.72
CA LYS A 155 3.61 14.08 -22.97
C LYS A 155 4.99 14.71 -22.89
N GLU A 156 6.03 13.89 -22.93
CA GLU A 156 7.40 14.33 -23.12
C GLU A 156 7.88 14.00 -24.54
N GLY A 157 8.13 15.05 -25.34
CA GLY A 157 8.43 14.89 -26.76
C GLY A 157 7.26 14.31 -27.55
N ASP A 158 7.43 13.10 -28.07
CA ASP A 158 6.42 12.38 -28.85
C ASP A 158 5.72 11.26 -28.08
N LEU A 159 6.03 11.11 -26.80
CA LEU A 159 5.62 9.96 -26.00
C LEU A 159 4.89 10.40 -24.74
N TRP A 160 3.94 9.57 -24.32
CA TRP A 160 3.08 9.76 -23.17
C TRP A 160 3.48 8.80 -22.05
N ARG A 161 3.35 9.28 -20.81
CA ARG A 161 3.56 8.51 -19.59
C ARG A 161 2.43 8.79 -18.60
N ALA A 162 2.00 7.78 -17.85
CA ALA A 162 1.14 8.00 -16.70
C ALA A 162 1.93 8.71 -15.61
N GLU A 163 1.40 9.82 -15.07
CA GLU A 163 2.13 10.65 -14.11
C GLU A 163 1.39 10.79 -12.78
N LYS A 164 0.06 10.92 -12.83
CA LYS A 164 -0.77 11.17 -11.63
C LYS A 164 -2.09 10.44 -11.71
N SER A 165 -2.83 10.41 -10.61
CA SER A 165 -4.16 9.81 -10.57
C SER A 165 -5.02 10.29 -9.43
N ILE A 166 -6.33 10.07 -9.55
CA ILE A 166 -7.32 10.32 -8.50
C ILE A 166 -8.53 9.39 -8.67
N ARG A 167 -9.23 9.08 -7.58
CA ARG A 167 -10.59 8.51 -7.65
C ARG A 167 -11.61 9.64 -7.62
N ALA A 168 -12.59 9.63 -8.52
CA ALA A 168 -13.60 10.69 -8.62
C ALA A 168 -14.68 10.64 -7.49
N ASP A 169 -14.52 9.75 -6.49
CA ASP A 169 -15.46 9.52 -5.39
C ASP A 169 -15.16 10.23 -4.09
N GLU A 170 -14.03 10.93 -3.95
CA GLU A 170 -13.74 11.74 -2.76
C GLU A 170 -14.24 13.19 -2.95
N PRO A 171 -15.42 13.56 -2.40
CA PRO A 171 -16.04 14.87 -2.64
C PRO A 171 -15.23 16.06 -2.11
N ASP A 172 -14.32 15.83 -1.15
CA ASP A 172 -13.53 16.87 -0.49
C ASP A 172 -12.09 16.95 -1.03
N TYR A 173 -11.68 16.11 -1.99
CA TYR A 173 -10.33 16.14 -2.56
C TYR A 173 -9.93 17.49 -3.21
N PRO A 174 -10.84 18.19 -3.93
CA PRO A 174 -10.50 19.51 -4.47
C PRO A 174 -10.45 20.62 -3.41
N ASP A 175 -11.05 20.44 -2.22
CA ASP A 175 -10.91 21.37 -1.09
C ASP A 175 -9.61 21.13 -0.28
N ASN A 176 -8.94 19.99 -0.50
CA ASN A 176 -7.64 19.62 0.09
C ASN A 176 -6.44 20.18 -0.68
N ASP A 177 -6.70 21.28 -1.39
CA ASP A 177 -5.86 21.90 -2.40
C ASP A 177 -4.56 22.45 -1.81
N VAL A 178 -3.46 21.68 -1.92
CA VAL A 178 -2.12 22.28 -2.03
C VAL A 178 -1.16 21.51 -2.97
N VAL A 179 -1.18 20.18 -3.14
CA VAL A 179 -0.03 19.49 -3.81
C VAL A 179 -0.28 18.29 -4.77
N PRO A 180 -1.28 17.38 -4.62
CA PRO A 180 -1.29 16.13 -5.42
C PRO A 180 -1.32 16.36 -6.93
N LEU A 181 -2.16 17.28 -7.39
CA LEU A 181 -2.36 17.56 -8.81
C LEU A 181 -1.65 18.84 -9.27
N ALA A 182 -0.66 19.32 -8.52
CA ALA A 182 0.14 20.47 -8.93
C ALA A 182 0.75 20.25 -10.33
N GLY A 183 0.57 21.19 -11.24
CA GLY A 183 1.01 21.08 -12.64
C GLY A 183 -0.03 20.44 -13.59
N VAL A 184 -1.04 19.73 -13.08
CA VAL A 184 -2.16 19.28 -13.92
C VAL A 184 -2.98 20.50 -14.34
N PRO A 185 -3.31 20.66 -15.62
CA PRO A 185 -4.12 21.78 -16.10
C PRO A 185 -5.49 21.87 -15.43
N LYS A 186 -5.92 23.09 -15.09
CA LYS A 186 -7.18 23.36 -14.37
C LYS A 186 -8.41 22.85 -15.13
N ASP A 187 -8.39 22.87 -16.46
CA ASP A 187 -9.49 22.34 -17.27
C ASP A 187 -9.65 20.82 -17.15
N LEU A 188 -8.57 20.08 -16.92
CA LEU A 188 -8.67 18.66 -16.61
C LEU A 188 -9.21 18.43 -15.20
N LEU A 189 -8.88 19.31 -14.24
CA LEU A 189 -9.29 19.20 -12.84
C LEU A 189 -10.74 19.58 -12.61
N ASP A 190 -11.16 20.74 -13.12
CA ASP A 190 -12.47 21.29 -12.85
C ASP A 190 -13.59 20.43 -13.45
N TYR A 191 -13.30 19.76 -14.57
CA TYR A 191 -14.23 18.86 -15.27
C TYR A 191 -14.17 17.40 -14.78
N LEU A 192 -13.36 17.06 -13.76
CA LEU A 192 -13.43 15.75 -13.09
C LEU A 192 -14.77 15.55 -12.40
N TYR A 193 -15.27 16.61 -11.77
CA TYR A 193 -16.46 16.58 -10.93
C TYR A 193 -17.62 17.21 -11.68
N GLU A 194 -18.62 16.40 -12.06
CA GLU A 194 -19.80 16.87 -12.81
C GLU A 194 -20.55 18.01 -12.10
N GLU A 195 -20.41 18.13 -10.77
CA GLU A 195 -21.05 19.14 -9.93
C GLU A 195 -20.20 20.40 -9.69
N ASN A 196 -19.02 20.53 -10.30
CA ASN A 196 -18.17 21.71 -10.11
C ASN A 196 -18.77 22.95 -10.81
N LEU A 197 -19.42 23.81 -10.03
CA LEU A 197 -20.05 25.05 -10.49
C LEU A 197 -19.08 26.04 -11.14
N PHE A 198 -17.77 25.91 -10.89
CA PHE A 198 -16.73 26.78 -11.45
C PHE A 198 -16.13 26.23 -12.76
N ALA A 199 -16.46 25.00 -13.17
CA ALA A 199 -15.98 24.42 -14.44
C ALA A 199 -16.39 25.26 -15.65
N ALA A 200 -17.54 25.95 -15.58
CA ALA A 200 -18.03 26.83 -16.64
C ALA A 200 -17.12 28.03 -16.95
N GLU A 201 -16.18 28.38 -16.08
CA GLU A 201 -15.23 29.49 -16.27
C GLU A 201 -13.94 29.07 -17.00
N VAL A 202 -13.73 27.77 -17.22
CA VAL A 202 -12.52 27.19 -17.81
C VAL A 202 -12.90 26.42 -19.09
N PRO A 203 -12.06 26.37 -20.15
CA PRO A 203 -12.46 25.68 -21.37
C PRO A 203 -12.63 24.18 -21.11
N GLU A 204 -13.78 23.60 -21.49
CA GLU A 204 -13.98 22.14 -21.39
C GLU A 204 -12.87 21.38 -22.13
N PRO A 205 -12.24 20.36 -21.51
CA PRO A 205 -11.20 19.58 -22.16
C PRO A 205 -11.76 18.87 -23.38
N LYS A 206 -10.90 18.59 -24.36
CA LYS A 206 -11.32 17.93 -25.60
C LYS A 206 -11.43 16.43 -25.34
N ARG A 207 -12.65 15.88 -25.39
CA ARG A 207 -12.84 14.42 -25.45
C ARG A 207 -12.22 13.87 -26.73
N GLU A 208 -11.38 12.85 -26.58
CA GLU A 208 -10.73 12.17 -27.69
C GLU A 208 -11.39 10.80 -27.94
N GLU A 209 -11.27 10.32 -29.17
CA GLU A 209 -11.59 8.93 -29.48
C GLU A 209 -10.55 8.03 -28.83
N ILE A 210 -11.00 6.95 -28.22
CA ILE A 210 -10.10 5.93 -27.66
C ILE A 210 -9.46 5.22 -28.85
N GLY A 211 -8.15 5.42 -29.04
CA GLY A 211 -7.38 4.65 -30.01
C GLY A 211 -7.19 3.20 -29.55
N GLY A 212 -6.79 2.33 -30.47
CA GLY A 212 -6.51 0.93 -30.11
C GLY A 212 -5.44 0.85 -29.02
N LEU A 213 -5.77 0.20 -27.90
CA LEU A 213 -4.85 -0.01 -26.79
C LEU A 213 -3.87 -1.14 -27.12
N PRO A 214 -2.66 -1.13 -26.50
CA PRO A 214 -1.76 -2.28 -26.62
C PRO A 214 -2.46 -3.54 -26.10
N ASP A 215 -2.30 -4.64 -26.83
CA ASP A 215 -2.75 -5.95 -26.37
C ASP A 215 -1.85 -6.37 -25.21
N LEU A 216 -2.41 -6.36 -24.01
CA LEU A 216 -1.76 -6.82 -22.79
C LEU A 216 -2.54 -8.03 -22.31
N ASP A 217 -1.84 -9.12 -22.07
CA ASP A 217 -2.45 -10.24 -21.37
C ASP A 217 -2.93 -9.74 -19.99
N PRO A 218 -4.19 -10.01 -19.61
CA PRO A 218 -4.65 -9.63 -18.29
C PRO A 218 -3.74 -10.28 -17.25
N ALA A 219 -3.42 -9.53 -16.18
CA ALA A 219 -2.56 -10.02 -15.12
C ALA A 219 -3.10 -11.34 -14.56
N GLU A 220 -2.33 -12.42 -14.73
CA GLU A 220 -2.63 -13.70 -14.12
C GLU A 220 -2.24 -13.64 -12.63
N LYS A 221 -3.04 -14.26 -11.77
CA LYS A 221 -2.68 -14.39 -10.36
C LYS A 221 -1.42 -15.29 -10.28
N PRO A 222 -0.31 -14.83 -9.69
CA PRO A 222 0.90 -15.63 -9.57
C PRO A 222 0.60 -16.92 -8.79
N PRO A 223 1.32 -18.03 -9.05
CA PRO A 223 1.15 -19.25 -8.27
C PRO A 223 1.34 -18.98 -6.77
N ALA A 224 0.61 -19.70 -5.92
CA ALA A 224 0.74 -19.60 -4.47
C ALA A 224 1.92 -20.47 -4.00
N GLU A 225 3.13 -20.17 -4.46
CA GLU A 225 4.32 -20.96 -4.15
C GLU A 225 4.59 -20.96 -2.65
N THR A 226 4.80 -22.13 -2.07
CA THR A 226 5.15 -22.29 -0.67
C THR A 226 6.66 -22.25 -0.49
N THR A 227 7.12 -21.80 0.67
CA THR A 227 8.55 -21.76 1.00
C THR A 227 8.80 -22.18 2.43
N THR A 228 9.94 -22.83 2.66
CA THR A 228 10.47 -23.24 3.95
C THR A 228 11.98 -23.02 3.94
N ASP A 229 12.52 -22.37 4.96
CA ASP A 229 13.93 -21.98 5.05
C ASP A 229 14.52 -22.47 6.35
N ASP A 230 15.54 -23.33 6.28
CA ASP A 230 16.29 -23.86 7.42
C ASP A 230 15.44 -24.58 8.49
N VAL A 231 14.29 -25.13 8.11
CA VAL A 231 13.38 -25.85 9.02
C VAL A 231 14.04 -27.11 9.58
N PRO A 232 14.16 -27.26 10.92
CA PRO A 232 14.66 -28.47 11.55
C PRO A 232 13.80 -29.71 11.26
N GLU A 233 14.41 -30.90 11.22
CA GLU A 233 13.70 -32.16 10.94
C GLU A 233 12.55 -32.44 11.94
N ASP A 234 12.70 -32.03 13.19
CA ASP A 234 11.70 -32.19 14.25
C ASP A 234 10.53 -31.18 14.14
N GLU A 235 10.72 -30.09 13.40
CA GLU A 235 9.70 -29.08 13.15
C GLU A 235 8.98 -29.27 11.80
N GLN A 236 9.51 -30.11 10.91
CA GLN A 236 9.04 -30.27 9.53
C GLN A 236 7.55 -30.61 9.42
N GLU A 237 7.05 -31.56 10.23
CA GLU A 237 5.64 -31.97 10.17
C GLU A 237 4.69 -30.81 10.55
N ARG A 238 5.05 -30.05 11.59
CA ARG A 238 4.28 -28.88 12.03
C ARG A 238 4.31 -27.77 10.99
N VAL A 239 5.49 -27.51 10.42
CA VAL A 239 5.68 -26.48 9.38
C VAL A 239 4.91 -26.84 8.12
N ASP A 240 4.95 -28.09 7.67
CA ASP A 240 4.18 -28.56 6.51
C ASP A 240 2.66 -28.38 6.73
N GLU A 241 2.17 -28.69 7.94
CA GLU A 241 0.76 -28.52 8.29
C GLU A 241 0.33 -27.04 8.26
N VAL A 242 1.12 -26.15 8.88
CA VAL A 242 0.77 -24.72 8.90
C VAL A 242 0.92 -24.09 7.51
N VAL A 243 1.95 -24.45 6.74
CA VAL A 243 2.13 -23.95 5.36
C VAL A 243 0.95 -24.34 4.48
N GLY A 244 0.46 -25.58 4.56
CA GLY A 244 -0.74 -26.00 3.84
C GLY A 244 -1.98 -25.18 4.23
N LYS A 245 -2.15 -24.92 5.54
CA LYS A 245 -3.24 -24.06 6.06
C LYS A 245 -3.14 -22.62 5.56
N LEU A 246 -1.94 -22.04 5.54
CA LEU A 246 -1.69 -20.69 5.03
C LEU A 246 -1.95 -20.64 3.52
N GLU A 247 -1.51 -21.65 2.77
CA GLU A 247 -1.70 -21.76 1.33
C GLU A 247 -3.18 -21.79 0.95
N ASP A 248 -3.99 -22.58 1.65
CA ASP A 248 -5.44 -22.65 1.42
C ASP A 248 -6.13 -21.29 1.60
N ARG A 249 -5.73 -20.53 2.63
CA ARG A 249 -6.28 -19.19 2.92
C ARG A 249 -5.83 -18.17 1.88
N VAL A 250 -4.56 -18.20 1.49
CA VAL A 250 -4.01 -17.34 0.44
C VAL A 250 -4.65 -17.61 -0.92
N LYS A 251 -4.92 -18.88 -1.26
CA LYS A 251 -5.64 -19.26 -2.50
C LYS A 251 -7.12 -18.88 -2.47
N GLY A 252 -7.74 -18.89 -1.29
CA GLY A 252 -9.14 -18.53 -1.10
C GLY A 252 -9.41 -17.03 -1.14
N TYR A 253 -8.39 -16.19 -1.04
CA TYR A 253 -8.52 -14.74 -1.08
C TYR A 253 -8.89 -14.24 -2.49
N ASP A 254 -9.89 -13.35 -2.57
CA ASP A 254 -10.22 -12.67 -3.82
C ASP A 254 -9.24 -11.51 -4.09
N GLY A 255 -8.04 -11.91 -4.50
CA GLY A 255 -6.93 -11.03 -4.85
C GLY A 255 -5.65 -11.85 -4.93
N VAL A 256 -4.50 -11.20 -4.68
CA VAL A 256 -3.21 -11.86 -4.46
C VAL A 256 -2.78 -11.57 -3.03
N ALA A 257 -2.48 -12.61 -2.27
CA ALA A 257 -1.98 -12.50 -0.90
C ALA A 257 -0.66 -13.28 -0.74
N GLY A 258 0.16 -12.86 0.20
CA GLY A 258 1.40 -13.51 0.58
C GLY A 258 1.63 -13.37 2.08
N VAL A 259 2.30 -14.36 2.65
CA VAL A 259 2.66 -14.38 4.07
C VAL A 259 4.03 -15.01 4.22
N TYR A 260 4.84 -14.44 5.10
CA TYR A 260 6.08 -15.08 5.54
C TYR A 260 6.25 -14.91 7.04
N VAL A 261 6.67 -15.98 7.68
CA VAL A 261 6.89 -16.09 9.12
C VAL A 261 8.34 -16.48 9.35
N ARG A 262 9.03 -15.75 10.23
CA ARG A 262 10.33 -16.13 10.77
C ARG A 262 10.16 -16.52 12.24
N ASP A 263 10.39 -17.78 12.53
CA ASP A 263 10.49 -18.30 13.88
C ASP A 263 11.82 -17.83 14.49
N LEU A 264 11.76 -17.06 15.57
CA LEU A 264 12.96 -16.44 16.17
C LEU A 264 13.61 -17.33 17.24
N GLU A 265 12.93 -18.39 17.68
CA GLU A 265 13.47 -19.33 18.66
C GLU A 265 14.18 -20.48 17.95
N GLY A 266 13.58 -20.99 16.88
CA GLY A 266 14.17 -22.04 16.05
C GLY A 266 15.08 -21.53 14.93
N ASP A 267 15.09 -20.23 14.65
CA ASP A 267 15.85 -19.59 13.56
C ASP A 267 15.57 -20.21 12.18
N PHE A 268 14.30 -20.41 11.85
CA PHE A 268 13.83 -20.91 10.56
C PHE A 268 12.65 -20.08 10.03
N GLY A 269 12.34 -20.23 8.74
CA GLY A 269 11.29 -19.48 8.07
C GLY A 269 10.33 -20.36 7.28
N TYR A 270 9.11 -19.87 7.07
CA TYR A 270 8.14 -20.52 6.19
C TYR A 270 7.08 -19.53 5.71
N GLY A 271 6.45 -19.81 4.57
CA GLY A 271 5.46 -18.91 4.02
C GLY A 271 4.85 -19.36 2.69
N VAL A 272 4.06 -18.45 2.13
CA VAL A 272 3.39 -18.58 0.84
C VAL A 272 3.58 -17.27 0.09
N ARG A 273 4.08 -17.33 -1.15
CA ARG A 273 4.50 -16.16 -1.95
C ARG A 273 5.46 -15.26 -1.16
N ALA A 274 6.44 -15.88 -0.49
CA ALA A 274 7.37 -15.18 0.39
C ALA A 274 8.20 -14.12 -0.34
N ASP A 275 8.51 -14.38 -1.62
CA ASP A 275 9.35 -13.57 -2.49
C ASP A 275 8.56 -12.81 -3.57
N GLU A 276 7.22 -12.92 -3.57
CA GLU A 276 6.37 -12.15 -4.48
C GLU A 276 6.42 -10.67 -4.12
N THR A 277 6.49 -9.81 -5.16
CA THR A 277 6.51 -8.36 -4.97
C THR A 277 5.09 -7.82 -4.74
N PHE A 278 4.93 -7.04 -3.68
CA PHE A 278 3.71 -6.31 -3.34
C PHE A 278 3.93 -4.81 -3.21
N PHE A 279 2.84 -4.06 -3.23
CA PHE A 279 2.82 -2.67 -2.83
C PHE A 279 2.92 -2.56 -1.31
N SER A 280 3.92 -1.82 -0.86
CA SER A 280 4.33 -1.71 0.53
C SER A 280 3.41 -0.81 1.37
N ALA A 281 2.47 -0.10 0.78
CA ALA A 281 1.62 0.88 1.42
C ALA A 281 2.39 1.68 2.49
N SER A 282 1.93 1.64 3.73
CA SER A 282 2.62 2.31 4.84
C SER A 282 3.62 1.43 5.60
N ILE A 283 3.79 0.17 5.24
CA ILE A 283 4.79 -0.70 5.89
C ILE A 283 6.22 -0.32 5.46
N ILE A 284 6.39 0.40 4.34
CA ILE A 284 7.67 1.05 3.94
C ILE A 284 8.25 2.01 4.99
N LYS A 285 7.44 2.45 5.97
CA LYS A 285 7.89 3.33 7.07
C LYS A 285 8.80 2.61 8.06
N VAL A 286 8.87 1.26 8.03
CA VAL A 286 9.77 0.45 8.85
C VAL A 286 11.25 0.80 8.60
N PRO A 287 11.80 0.70 7.37
CA PRO A 287 13.19 1.08 7.13
C PRO A 287 13.45 2.58 7.37
N VAL A 288 12.45 3.46 7.19
CA VAL A 288 12.55 4.89 7.56
C VAL A 288 12.74 5.05 9.06
N MET A 289 11.97 4.34 9.89
CA MET A 289 12.13 4.33 11.34
C MET A 289 13.55 3.88 11.73
N VAL A 290 14.03 2.76 11.16
CA VAL A 290 15.39 2.25 11.43
C VAL A 290 16.45 3.29 11.07
N ALA A 291 16.32 3.95 9.91
CA ALA A 291 17.25 5.00 9.48
C ALA A 291 17.29 6.18 10.48
N VAL A 292 16.15 6.62 11.00
CA VAL A 292 16.06 7.70 12.00
C VAL A 292 16.80 7.31 13.28
N TYR A 293 16.53 6.13 13.84
CA TYR A 293 17.22 5.68 15.06
C TYR A 293 18.74 5.54 14.85
N ARG A 294 19.18 4.96 13.71
CA ARG A 294 20.61 4.85 13.38
C ARG A 294 21.29 6.22 13.30
N LYS A 295 20.62 7.23 12.75
CA LYS A 295 21.13 8.62 12.72
C LYS A 295 21.19 9.25 14.11
N VAL A 296 20.20 8.97 14.97
CA VAL A 296 20.21 9.45 16.37
C VAL A 296 21.35 8.82 17.16
N GLU A 297 21.63 7.52 16.99
CA GLU A 297 22.74 6.84 17.65
C GLU A 297 24.11 7.39 17.25
N LYS A 298 24.26 7.71 15.96
CA LYS A 298 25.48 8.34 15.42
C LYS A 298 25.66 9.79 15.88
N GLY A 299 24.60 10.41 16.44
CA GLY A 299 24.58 11.81 16.83
C GLY A 299 24.34 12.77 15.66
N ASP A 300 23.98 12.26 14.48
CA ASP A 300 23.65 13.04 13.28
C ASP A 300 22.27 13.71 13.41
N LEU A 301 21.37 13.08 14.16
CA LEU A 301 20.04 13.61 14.51
C LEU A 301 19.83 13.56 16.03
N SER A 302 18.87 14.34 16.51
CA SER A 302 18.35 14.22 17.88
C SER A 302 16.83 14.17 17.83
N PHE A 303 16.20 13.36 18.70
CA PHE A 303 14.74 13.33 18.80
C PHE A 303 14.12 14.71 19.10
N SER A 304 14.85 15.59 19.79
CA SER A 304 14.37 16.94 20.11
C SER A 304 14.74 17.98 19.05
N GLN A 305 15.38 17.59 17.96
CA GLN A 305 15.70 18.49 16.86
C GLN A 305 14.42 18.93 16.18
N GLU A 306 14.23 20.23 16.02
CA GLU A 306 13.12 20.77 15.23
C GLU A 306 13.40 20.60 13.73
N VAL A 307 12.39 20.11 13.03
CA VAL A 307 12.34 19.98 11.59
C VAL A 307 11.23 20.90 11.10
N GLU A 308 11.58 21.82 10.21
CA GLU A 308 10.62 22.63 9.48
C GLU A 308 10.05 21.79 8.33
N LEU A 309 8.72 21.66 8.29
CA LEU A 309 7.99 21.01 7.21
C LEU A 309 8.04 21.89 5.97
N LYS A 310 8.36 21.30 4.82
CA LYS A 310 8.45 21.98 3.54
C LYS A 310 7.34 21.55 2.60
N GLU A 311 7.08 22.34 1.58
CA GLU A 311 6.13 21.97 0.50
C GLU A 311 6.51 20.64 -0.17
N GLU A 312 7.81 20.34 -0.31
CA GLU A 312 8.29 19.08 -0.88
C GLU A 312 7.94 17.84 -0.04
N ASP A 313 7.71 18.01 1.27
CA ASP A 313 7.35 16.90 2.17
C ASP A 313 5.87 16.50 2.04
N TRP A 314 5.07 17.30 1.34
CA TRP A 314 3.62 17.15 1.40
C TRP A 314 3.10 15.91 0.68
N ALA A 315 2.16 15.23 1.34
CA ALA A 315 1.37 14.14 0.80
C ALA A 315 0.08 13.97 1.60
N ALA A 316 -1.05 13.82 0.89
CA ALA A 316 -2.36 13.57 1.47
C ALA A 316 -2.54 12.09 1.85
N GLY A 317 -3.72 11.76 2.37
CA GLY A 317 -4.12 10.40 2.73
C GLY A 317 -4.11 10.21 4.25
N ALA A 318 -3.01 9.70 4.80
CA ALA A 318 -2.89 9.43 6.23
C ALA A 318 -2.09 10.51 6.97
N GLY A 319 -2.53 10.84 8.19
CA GLY A 319 -1.83 11.76 9.09
C GLY A 319 -2.56 13.07 9.37
N TRP A 320 -2.18 13.72 10.46
CA TRP A 320 -2.70 15.03 10.84
C TRP A 320 -1.97 16.17 10.12
N LEU A 321 -0.68 16.00 9.82
CA LEU A 321 0.15 17.08 9.29
C LEU A 321 -0.23 17.53 7.88
N GLN A 322 -1.04 16.74 7.16
CA GLN A 322 -1.67 17.14 5.89
C GLN A 322 -2.68 18.29 6.05
N TRP A 323 -2.96 18.77 7.26
CA TRP A 323 -3.82 19.94 7.51
C TRP A 323 -3.03 21.16 8.02
N GLU A 324 -1.71 21.00 8.16
CA GLU A 324 -0.81 22.07 8.61
C GLU A 324 -0.27 22.86 7.41
N LYS A 325 0.60 23.85 7.66
CA LYS A 325 1.21 24.65 6.59
C LYS A 325 2.70 24.38 6.49
N ALA A 326 3.27 24.54 5.30
CA ALA A 326 4.71 24.65 5.15
C ALA A 326 5.27 25.74 6.08
N GLY A 327 6.41 25.47 6.71
CA GLY A 327 6.97 26.27 7.79
C GLY A 327 6.57 25.84 9.19
N THR A 328 5.55 24.98 9.35
CA THR A 328 5.24 24.34 10.65
C THR A 328 6.45 23.53 11.11
N LYS A 329 6.79 23.61 12.40
CA LYS A 329 7.91 22.89 13.00
C LYS A 329 7.42 21.76 13.88
N GLN A 330 8.06 20.60 13.75
CA GLN A 330 7.83 19.42 14.58
C GLN A 330 9.18 18.85 15.02
N THR A 331 9.23 18.15 16.16
CA THR A 331 10.48 17.47 16.53
C THR A 331 10.64 16.15 15.77
N VAL A 332 11.86 15.67 15.57
CA VAL A 332 12.11 14.33 14.99
C VAL A 332 11.32 13.25 15.74
N GLY A 333 11.24 13.33 17.07
CA GLY A 333 10.46 12.39 17.88
C GLY A 333 8.95 12.47 17.62
N ASP A 334 8.40 13.67 17.46
CA ASP A 334 6.97 13.85 17.13
C ASP A 334 6.66 13.32 15.73
N LEU A 335 7.53 13.60 14.75
CA LEU A 335 7.39 13.07 13.39
C LEU A 335 7.43 11.54 13.39
N LEU A 336 8.34 10.94 14.15
CA LEU A 336 8.47 9.48 14.25
C LEU A 336 7.22 8.85 14.88
N LEU A 337 6.68 9.48 15.94
CA LEU A 337 5.44 9.07 16.59
C LEU A 337 4.26 9.13 15.60
N LEU A 338 4.09 10.24 14.89
CA LEU A 338 3.01 10.43 13.92
C LEU A 338 3.13 9.45 12.74
N MET A 339 4.34 9.23 12.24
CA MET A 339 4.61 8.28 11.16
C MET A 339 4.23 6.86 11.55
N MET A 340 4.56 6.41 12.77
CA MET A 340 4.28 5.03 13.17
C MET A 340 2.83 4.82 13.61
N THR A 341 2.24 5.76 14.37
CA THR A 341 0.90 5.59 14.98
C THR A 341 -0.27 6.05 14.11
N GLN A 342 -0.08 7.10 13.32
CA GLN A 342 -1.13 7.65 12.43
C GLN A 342 -0.79 7.45 10.97
N SER A 343 0.32 6.77 10.69
CA SER A 343 0.80 6.56 9.34
C SER A 343 1.04 7.88 8.59
N ASP A 344 1.41 8.95 9.30
CA ASP A 344 1.43 10.31 8.74
C ASP A 344 2.41 10.44 7.56
N ASN A 345 1.86 10.77 6.37
CA ASN A 345 2.61 10.80 5.13
C ASN A 345 3.55 12.02 5.04
N VAL A 346 3.15 13.18 5.56
CA VAL A 346 4.00 14.37 5.62
C VAL A 346 5.17 14.15 6.59
N ALA A 347 4.92 13.54 7.74
CA ALA A 347 5.97 13.17 8.69
C ALA A 347 6.96 12.19 8.06
N THR A 348 6.47 11.23 7.28
CA THR A 348 7.31 10.25 6.58
C THR A 348 8.27 10.93 5.62
N ASN A 349 7.76 11.79 4.73
CA ASN A 349 8.60 12.45 3.73
C ASN A 349 9.61 13.41 4.38
N ALA A 350 9.20 14.13 5.44
CA ALA A 350 10.12 14.95 6.21
C ALA A 350 11.25 14.08 6.82
N LEU A 351 10.93 12.93 7.41
CA LEU A 351 11.94 12.02 7.96
C LEU A 351 12.85 11.41 6.88
N VAL A 352 12.30 10.99 5.73
CA VAL A 352 13.08 10.52 4.57
C VAL A 352 14.11 11.59 4.15
N ARG A 353 13.68 12.84 4.02
CA ARG A 353 14.58 13.97 3.71
C ARG A 353 15.65 14.14 4.79
N MET A 354 15.28 14.04 6.06
CA MET A 354 16.21 14.23 7.18
C MET A 354 17.25 13.11 7.32
N VAL A 355 16.93 11.87 6.93
CA VAL A 355 17.88 10.74 7.02
C VAL A 355 18.84 10.66 5.84
N GLY A 356 18.55 11.33 4.72
CA GLY A 356 19.44 11.37 3.54
C GLY A 356 18.76 11.09 2.20
N GLY A 357 17.42 11.08 2.16
CA GLY A 357 16.65 10.76 0.96
C GLY A 357 16.39 9.27 0.79
N LYS A 358 15.74 8.91 -0.32
CA LYS A 358 15.28 7.55 -0.59
C LYS A 358 16.41 6.52 -0.65
N ASP A 359 17.54 6.90 -1.25
CA ASP A 359 18.67 5.99 -1.44
C ASP A 359 19.25 5.55 -0.10
N HIS A 360 19.32 6.45 0.90
CA HIS A 360 19.76 6.06 2.24
C HIS A 360 18.78 5.11 2.95
N VAL A 361 17.48 5.23 2.69
CA VAL A 361 16.48 4.30 3.23
C VAL A 361 16.62 2.93 2.57
N ASN A 362 16.89 2.89 1.27
CA ASN A 362 17.14 1.65 0.53
C ASN A 362 18.44 0.97 1.02
N ASP A 363 19.53 1.73 1.22
CA ASP A 363 20.77 1.21 1.82
C ASP A 363 20.51 0.59 3.21
N VAL A 364 19.61 1.21 4.00
CA VAL A 364 19.21 0.68 5.31
C VAL A 364 18.45 -0.63 5.14
N ALA A 365 17.45 -0.71 4.24
CA ALA A 365 16.72 -1.94 3.97
C ALA A 365 17.66 -3.07 3.51
N GLU A 366 18.53 -2.79 2.53
CA GLU A 366 19.51 -3.75 2.02
C GLU A 366 20.46 -4.24 3.13
N SER A 367 20.93 -3.34 4.00
CA SER A 367 21.80 -3.70 5.12
C SER A 367 21.14 -4.60 6.18
N LEU A 368 19.80 -4.66 6.19
CA LEU A 368 19.02 -5.54 7.05
C LEU A 368 18.75 -6.91 6.38
N GLY A 369 19.14 -7.07 5.12
CA GLY A 369 18.86 -8.25 4.30
C GLY A 369 17.58 -8.14 3.45
N ALA A 370 16.90 -6.98 3.47
CA ALA A 370 15.70 -6.73 2.69
C ALA A 370 16.05 -6.10 1.33
N LYS A 371 16.40 -6.96 0.37
CA LYS A 371 16.96 -6.54 -0.92
C LYS A 371 15.90 -6.18 -1.94
N ASP A 372 14.69 -6.71 -1.83
CA ASP A 372 13.59 -6.47 -2.77
C ASP A 372 12.66 -5.33 -2.30
N THR A 373 13.02 -4.68 -1.20
CA THR A 373 12.35 -3.50 -0.66
C THR A 373 12.91 -2.24 -1.28
N LEU A 374 12.03 -1.49 -1.95
CA LEU A 374 12.41 -0.32 -2.71
C LEU A 374 11.48 0.86 -2.39
N LEU A 375 12.04 1.87 -1.71
CA LEU A 375 11.52 3.22 -1.70
C LEU A 375 11.96 3.91 -2.99
N TYR A 376 11.17 3.78 -4.05
CA TYR A 376 11.50 4.35 -5.35
C TYR A 376 11.15 5.84 -5.42
N GLN A 377 10.11 6.26 -4.68
CA GLN A 377 9.72 7.66 -4.55
C GLN A 377 9.26 8.01 -3.14
N LYS A 378 9.17 9.31 -2.86
CA LYS A 378 8.56 9.79 -1.62
C LYS A 378 7.13 9.24 -1.50
N VAL A 379 6.63 9.10 -0.28
CA VAL A 379 5.24 8.72 -0.08
C VAL A 379 4.35 9.78 -0.74
N SER A 380 3.62 9.38 -1.78
CA SER A 380 2.84 10.27 -2.63
C SER A 380 1.35 10.14 -2.33
N SER A 381 0.55 11.12 -2.76
CA SER A 381 -0.91 11.09 -2.55
C SER A 381 -1.60 10.19 -3.60
N GLU A 382 -1.00 10.13 -4.78
CA GLU A 382 -1.48 9.46 -5.98
C GLU A 382 -1.52 7.94 -5.79
N ARG A 383 -0.58 7.40 -4.99
CA ARG A 383 -0.50 5.97 -4.68
C ARG A 383 -1.75 5.42 -3.97
N GLY A 384 -2.53 6.28 -3.31
CA GLY A 384 -3.79 5.89 -2.66
C GLY A 384 -4.83 5.37 -3.67
N ALA A 385 -4.75 5.88 -4.90
CA ALA A 385 -5.64 5.55 -6.00
C ALA A 385 -4.98 4.62 -7.03
N VAL A 386 -3.69 4.82 -7.38
CA VAL A 386 -2.92 3.85 -8.19
C VAL A 386 -1.91 3.13 -7.28
N PRO A 387 -2.22 1.90 -6.84
CA PRO A 387 -1.23 1.09 -6.14
C PRO A 387 0.08 0.92 -6.92
N ALA A 388 0.04 0.90 -8.26
CA ALA A 388 1.23 0.84 -9.13
C ALA A 388 2.28 1.94 -8.83
N LEU A 389 1.82 3.10 -8.36
CA LEU A 389 2.66 4.22 -7.96
C LEU A 389 3.17 4.11 -6.52
N ASP A 390 3.03 2.94 -5.90
CA ASP A 390 3.47 2.70 -4.55
C ASP A 390 4.82 1.98 -4.49
N ASN A 391 5.51 2.22 -3.38
CA ASN A 391 6.79 1.58 -3.08
C ASN A 391 6.60 0.07 -2.94
N ARG A 392 7.66 -0.70 -3.15
CA ARG A 392 7.58 -2.15 -3.30
C ARG A 392 8.35 -2.88 -2.20
N THR A 393 7.92 -4.11 -1.91
CA THR A 393 8.57 -5.00 -0.94
C THR A 393 8.05 -6.43 -1.13
N THR A 394 8.60 -7.38 -0.35
CA THR A 394 8.14 -8.77 -0.27
C THR A 394 7.77 -9.12 1.18
N PRO A 395 6.94 -10.15 1.42
CA PRO A 395 6.71 -10.67 2.76
C PRO A 395 8.02 -11.06 3.47
N ARG A 396 8.95 -11.73 2.76
CA ARG A 396 10.25 -12.14 3.31
C ARG A 396 11.07 -10.96 3.79
N ASP A 397 11.20 -9.92 2.97
CA ASP A 397 11.98 -8.73 3.31
C ASP A 397 11.46 -8.04 4.57
N MET A 398 10.15 -7.86 4.66
CA MET A 398 9.53 -7.18 5.79
C MET A 398 9.67 -7.98 7.08
N ALA A 399 9.44 -9.30 7.02
CA ALA A 399 9.68 -10.18 8.17
C ALA A 399 11.16 -10.24 8.55
N THR A 400 12.08 -10.17 7.59
CA THR A 400 13.53 -10.11 7.83
C THR A 400 13.90 -8.81 8.56
N MET A 401 13.37 -7.66 8.15
CA MET A 401 13.56 -6.40 8.89
C MET A 401 12.97 -6.47 10.31
N MET A 402 11.80 -7.09 10.48
CA MET A 402 11.20 -7.33 11.79
C MET A 402 12.09 -8.23 12.66
N GLN A 403 12.66 -9.31 12.11
CA GLN A 403 13.63 -10.17 12.79
C GLN A 403 14.84 -9.33 13.26
N LYS A 404 15.45 -8.53 12.37
CA LYS A 404 16.60 -7.69 12.74
C LYS A 404 16.27 -6.70 13.88
N ILE A 405 15.04 -6.19 13.93
CA ILE A 405 14.59 -5.35 15.05
C ILE A 405 14.40 -6.20 16.31
N ALA A 406 13.81 -7.38 16.20
CA ALA A 406 13.53 -8.28 17.31
C ALA A 406 14.80 -8.75 18.02
N ASP A 407 15.85 -9.03 17.24
CA ASP A 407 17.14 -9.59 17.68
C ASP A 407 18.21 -8.52 17.95
N ASP A 408 17.81 -7.25 18.00
CA ASP A 408 18.70 -6.11 18.30
C ASP A 408 19.85 -5.92 17.30
N GLU A 409 19.67 -6.36 16.05
CA GLU A 409 20.64 -6.25 14.96
C GLU A 409 20.36 -5.06 14.01
N ALA A 410 19.14 -4.52 14.04
CA ALA A 410 18.76 -3.39 13.20
C ALA A 410 19.42 -2.07 13.65
N ALA A 411 19.70 -1.91 14.94
CA ALA A 411 20.36 -0.78 15.58
C ALA A 411 20.98 -1.25 16.91
N SER A 412 21.28 -0.36 17.87
CA SER A 412 21.59 -0.85 19.22
C SER A 412 20.36 -1.46 19.91
N GLU A 413 20.58 -2.39 20.83
CA GLU A 413 19.54 -2.97 21.72
C GLU A 413 18.59 -1.91 22.28
N LYS A 414 19.13 -0.77 22.72
CA LYS A 414 18.33 0.32 23.26
C LYS A 414 17.38 0.92 22.21
N SER A 415 17.85 1.11 20.98
CA SER A 415 17.02 1.68 19.91
C SER A 415 16.02 0.66 19.37
N CYS A 416 16.40 -0.60 19.21
CA CYS A 416 15.47 -1.67 18.85
C CYS A 416 14.36 -1.82 19.91
N GLY A 417 14.71 -1.74 21.20
CA GLY A 417 13.73 -1.66 22.28
C GLY A 417 12.76 -0.48 22.11
N TYR A 418 13.26 0.73 21.80
CA TYR A 418 12.40 1.88 21.54
C TYR A 418 11.55 1.75 20.27
N MET A 419 12.05 1.10 19.21
CA MET A 419 11.26 0.80 18.01
C MET A 419 10.10 -0.12 18.35
N LYS A 420 10.36 -1.23 19.06
CA LYS A 420 9.32 -2.17 19.50
C LYS A 420 8.28 -1.47 20.38
N ASP A 421 8.71 -0.65 21.34
CA ASP A 421 7.81 0.14 22.18
C ASP A 421 6.94 1.10 21.35
N LEU A 422 7.53 1.79 20.38
CA LEU A 422 6.80 2.70 19.49
C LEU A 422 5.79 1.95 18.62
N MET A 423 6.16 0.81 18.04
CA MET A 423 5.26 -0.01 17.24
C MET A 423 4.07 -0.52 18.08
N ARG A 424 4.29 -0.94 19.33
CA ARG A 424 3.22 -1.32 20.27
C ARG A 424 2.27 -0.18 20.66
N THR A 425 2.61 1.08 20.37
CA THR A 425 1.67 2.19 20.59
C THR A 425 0.56 2.24 19.54
N ASN A 426 0.66 1.44 18.49
CA ASN A 426 -0.40 1.21 17.53
C ASN A 426 -1.55 0.43 18.19
N GLU A 427 -2.45 1.12 18.91
CA GLU A 427 -3.58 0.49 19.63
C GLU A 427 -4.75 0.09 18.68
N LEU A 428 -4.43 -0.43 17.50
CA LEU A 428 -5.41 -0.95 16.55
C LEU A 428 -5.70 -2.41 16.90
N ASP A 429 -6.76 -2.65 17.68
CA ASP A 429 -7.23 -4.01 18.07
C ASP A 429 -7.77 -4.85 16.86
N TRP A 430 -7.36 -4.54 15.63
CA TRP A 430 -7.80 -5.13 14.36
C TRP A 430 -6.57 -5.57 13.55
N TRP A 431 -6.74 -6.46 12.55
CA TRP A 431 -5.65 -7.05 11.76
C TRP A 431 -4.78 -8.06 12.52
N LEU A 432 -3.45 -7.89 12.57
CA LEU A 432 -2.56 -8.88 13.20
C LEU A 432 -3.04 -9.20 14.63
N ASP A 433 -3.31 -8.18 15.43
CA ASP A 433 -3.76 -8.30 16.82
C ASP A 433 -5.12 -8.99 16.96
N ALA A 434 -6.00 -8.94 15.97
CA ALA A 434 -7.29 -9.65 16.02
C ALA A 434 -7.14 -11.17 15.90
N GLY A 435 -6.05 -11.63 15.27
CA GLY A 435 -5.69 -13.04 15.20
C GLY A 435 -5.05 -13.58 16.48
N LEU A 436 -4.61 -12.70 17.38
CA LEU A 436 -3.89 -13.05 18.61
C LEU A 436 -4.83 -13.20 19.82
N PRO A 437 -4.41 -13.89 20.89
CA PRO A 437 -5.14 -13.91 22.15
C PRO A 437 -5.29 -12.51 22.76
N ALA A 438 -6.34 -12.31 23.56
CA ALA A 438 -6.73 -10.97 24.06
C ALA A 438 -5.73 -10.27 25.01
N ASP A 439 -4.68 -10.97 25.43
CA ASP A 439 -3.58 -10.51 26.27
C ASP A 439 -2.21 -10.52 25.56
N VAL A 440 -2.20 -10.79 24.25
CA VAL A 440 -1.03 -10.74 23.38
C VAL A 440 -1.21 -9.61 22.38
N ASP A 441 -0.17 -8.81 22.18
CA ASP A 441 -0.10 -7.74 21.18
C ASP A 441 1.16 -7.87 20.34
N ALA A 442 1.08 -7.48 19.06
CA ALA A 442 2.22 -7.38 18.17
C ALA A 442 2.86 -5.99 18.25
N ALA A 443 4.19 -5.92 18.20
CA ALA A 443 4.87 -4.71 17.78
C ALA A 443 4.74 -4.63 16.25
N ASN A 444 3.71 -3.94 15.74
CA ASN A 444 3.38 -3.96 14.32
C ASN A 444 3.38 -2.60 13.61
N LYS A 445 3.37 -2.67 12.28
CA LYS A 445 3.03 -1.56 11.39
C LYS A 445 2.05 -2.04 10.33
N ALA A 446 0.88 -1.42 10.37
CA ALA A 446 -0.18 -1.54 9.37
C ALA A 446 0.08 -0.65 8.13
N GLY A 447 -0.35 -1.09 6.95
CA GLY A 447 -0.45 -0.28 5.75
C GLY A 447 -1.62 -0.73 4.87
N TRP A 448 -2.34 0.24 4.32
CA TRP A 448 -3.33 -0.03 3.29
C TRP A 448 -3.37 1.09 2.26
N LEU A 449 -3.80 0.72 1.07
CA LEU A 449 -4.24 1.59 -0.02
C LEU A 449 -5.52 0.97 -0.59
N TYR A 450 -6.01 1.50 -1.72
CA TYR A 450 -7.08 0.87 -2.45
C TYR A 450 -6.68 -0.57 -2.86
N GLN A 451 -7.45 -1.58 -2.43
CA GLN A 451 -7.23 -3.00 -2.72
C GLN A 451 -5.85 -3.58 -2.31
N VAL A 452 -5.12 -2.87 -1.47
CA VAL A 452 -3.81 -3.29 -0.94
C VAL A 452 -3.87 -3.23 0.57
N TYR A 453 -3.57 -4.35 1.21
CA TYR A 453 -3.58 -4.46 2.66
C TYR A 453 -2.31 -5.14 3.12
N GLY A 454 -1.72 -4.66 4.20
CA GLY A 454 -0.55 -5.29 4.76
C GLY A 454 -0.36 -4.95 6.22
N ASP A 455 0.13 -5.92 6.97
CA ASP A 455 0.50 -5.74 8.36
C ASP A 455 1.72 -6.61 8.65
N VAL A 456 2.70 -6.01 9.31
CA VAL A 456 4.00 -6.63 9.60
C VAL A 456 4.32 -6.39 11.05
N GLY A 457 4.84 -7.39 11.74
CA GLY A 457 5.10 -7.23 13.17
C GLY A 457 5.91 -8.33 13.80
N ILE A 458 6.21 -8.09 15.07
CA ILE A 458 6.93 -9.00 15.97
C ILE A 458 5.95 -9.39 17.07
N VAL A 459 5.76 -10.68 17.27
CA VAL A 459 5.01 -11.24 18.39
C VAL A 459 5.99 -11.85 19.38
N GLU A 460 5.90 -11.45 20.65
CA GLU A 460 6.76 -11.96 21.73
C GLU A 460 5.89 -12.33 22.93
N HIS A 461 5.64 -13.62 23.16
CA HIS A 461 4.82 -14.07 24.29
C HIS A 461 5.24 -15.44 24.83
N GLU A 462 5.52 -15.51 26.14
CA GLU A 462 5.79 -16.76 26.89
C GLU A 462 6.77 -17.75 26.22
N GLY A 463 7.81 -17.25 25.54
CA GLY A 463 8.80 -18.08 24.85
C GLY A 463 8.46 -18.38 23.40
N ASN A 464 7.35 -17.86 22.87
CA ASN A 464 7.02 -17.88 21.45
C ASN A 464 7.38 -16.50 20.87
N ARG A 465 8.46 -16.45 20.09
CA ARG A 465 8.91 -15.24 19.40
C ARG A 465 8.93 -15.50 17.90
N TYR A 466 8.20 -14.69 17.15
CA TYR A 466 8.22 -14.76 15.69
C TYR A 466 8.03 -13.37 15.07
N ALA A 467 8.60 -13.18 13.88
CA ALA A 467 8.28 -12.09 13.00
C ALA A 467 7.32 -12.57 11.91
N ILE A 468 6.35 -11.75 11.53
CA ILE A 468 5.37 -12.06 10.49
C ILE A 468 5.16 -10.86 9.58
N ALA A 469 5.01 -11.11 8.29
CA ALA A 469 4.56 -10.14 7.32
C ALA A 469 3.45 -10.75 6.47
N ILE A 470 2.29 -10.11 6.45
CA ILE A 470 1.14 -10.48 5.61
C ILE A 470 0.86 -9.32 4.68
N LEU A 471 0.84 -9.58 3.37
CA LEU A 471 0.63 -8.56 2.34
C LEU A 471 -0.41 -9.05 1.33
N SER A 472 -1.20 -8.13 0.79
CA SER A 472 -2.11 -8.39 -0.32
C SER A 472 -2.15 -7.24 -1.32
N LYS A 473 -2.46 -7.57 -2.56
CA LYS A 473 -2.73 -6.65 -3.67
C LYS A 473 -3.91 -7.16 -4.48
N HIS A 474 -4.58 -6.24 -5.19
CA HIS A 474 -5.73 -6.54 -6.03
C HIS A 474 -6.88 -7.25 -5.26
N GLY A 475 -7.01 -6.93 -3.97
CA GLY A 475 -8.10 -7.40 -3.12
C GLY A 475 -9.43 -6.70 -3.40
N SER A 476 -10.41 -6.91 -2.51
CA SER A 476 -11.63 -6.10 -2.48
C SER A 476 -11.34 -4.65 -2.12
N ALA A 477 -12.20 -3.74 -2.59
CA ALA A 477 -12.18 -2.32 -2.20
C ALA A 477 -12.53 -2.12 -0.71
N THR A 478 -13.19 -3.10 -0.09
CA THR A 478 -13.59 -3.04 1.31
C THR A 478 -12.46 -3.48 2.23
N VAL A 479 -12.15 -2.65 3.23
CA VAL A 479 -11.12 -2.93 4.24
C VAL A 479 -11.44 -4.21 5.03
N ASP A 480 -12.72 -4.57 5.15
CA ASP A 480 -13.17 -5.72 5.94
C ASP A 480 -12.62 -7.05 5.42
N GLU A 481 -12.56 -7.25 4.10
CA GLU A 481 -12.03 -8.50 3.52
C GLU A 481 -10.52 -8.62 3.72
N GLY A 482 -9.78 -7.52 3.57
CA GLY A 482 -8.36 -7.48 3.91
C GLY A 482 -8.10 -7.72 5.39
N ALA A 483 -8.96 -7.17 6.26
CA ALA A 483 -8.87 -7.37 7.71
C ALA A 483 -9.07 -8.84 8.10
N VAL A 484 -10.08 -9.51 7.52
CA VAL A 484 -10.34 -10.94 7.75
C VAL A 484 -9.17 -11.80 7.29
N LEU A 485 -8.60 -11.53 6.11
CA LEU A 485 -7.41 -12.23 5.62
C LEU A 485 -6.25 -12.13 6.62
N ILE A 486 -5.92 -10.92 7.06
CA ILE A 486 -4.80 -10.69 7.98
C ILE A 486 -5.06 -11.35 9.34
N GLU A 487 -6.29 -11.23 9.86
CA GLU A 487 -6.71 -11.89 11.10
C GLU A 487 -6.53 -13.41 11.02
N ASP A 488 -7.02 -14.04 9.95
CA ASP A 488 -7.00 -15.49 9.79
C ASP A 488 -5.57 -16.03 9.62
N LEU A 489 -4.72 -15.34 8.85
CA LEU A 489 -3.32 -15.72 8.69
C LEU A 489 -2.52 -15.51 9.99
N SER A 490 -2.78 -14.44 10.73
CA SER A 490 -2.21 -14.19 12.06
C SER A 490 -2.60 -15.30 13.05
N ARG A 491 -3.90 -15.60 13.13
CA ARG A 491 -4.45 -16.66 13.99
C ARG A 491 -3.84 -18.03 13.68
N THR A 492 -3.78 -18.37 12.39
CA THR A 492 -3.21 -19.63 11.90
C THR A 492 -1.74 -19.77 12.27
N THR A 493 -0.98 -18.68 12.15
CA THR A 493 0.42 -18.64 12.57
C THR A 493 0.54 -18.82 14.08
N TRP A 494 -0.20 -18.03 14.87
CA TRP A 494 -0.17 -18.12 16.33
C TRP A 494 -0.51 -19.53 16.84
N GLU A 495 -1.59 -20.13 16.33
CA GLU A 495 -2.01 -21.48 16.72
C GLU A 495 -0.98 -22.56 16.37
N SER A 496 -0.17 -22.35 15.33
CA SER A 496 0.94 -23.24 15.00
C SER A 496 2.18 -23.05 15.87
N GLN A 497 2.33 -21.87 16.48
CA GLN A 497 3.47 -21.47 17.30
C GLN A 497 3.22 -21.74 18.80
N ALA A 498 1.99 -22.04 19.19
CA ALA A 498 1.64 -22.37 20.56
C ALA A 498 2.17 -23.78 20.94
N PRO A 499 2.83 -23.94 22.11
CA PRO A 499 3.42 -25.20 22.56
C PRO A 499 2.42 -26.30 22.92
#